data_AF-I9I3G0-F1
#
_entry.id   AF-I9I3G0-F1
#
_cell.length_a   1.000
_cell.length_b   1.000
_cell.length_c   1.000
_cell.angle_alpha   90.00
_cell.angle_beta   90.00
_cell.angle_gamma   90.00
#
_symmetry.space_group_name_H-M   'P 1'
#
loop_
_entity.id
_entity.type
_entity.pdbx_description
1 polymer ?
#
loop_
_entity_poly.entity_id
_entity_poly.type
_entity_poly.pdbx_seq_one_letter_code
_entity_poly.pdbx_strand_id
1 'polypeptide(L)' 'MFLEQLDKMGIDNSPLLNSYESEYLNVVFKDSLNGFDFHGKKIGFISSGENSKFLYFDMQKSIFLIKIIFVIMVLISKV' A
#
# COMPACT_ATOMS: atom_id res chain seq x y z
N MET A 1 -1.06 -7.23 12.05
CA MET A 1 0.19 -6.46 12.02
C MET A 1 0.46 -6.13 10.55
N PHE A 2 0.41 -4.84 10.16
CA PHE A 2 0.44 -4.39 8.75
C PHE A 2 1.66 -4.87 7.93
N LEU A 3 2.75 -5.22 8.64
CA LEU A 3 4.01 -5.70 8.07
C LEU A 3 3.92 -7.07 7.36
N GLU A 4 3.04 -7.97 7.80
CA GLU A 4 3.01 -9.37 7.35
C GLU A 4 2.16 -9.60 6.09
N GLN A 5 1.59 -8.53 5.53
CA GLN A 5 0.60 -8.63 4.45
C GLN A 5 1.00 -7.81 3.21
N LEU A 6 2.14 -7.10 3.26
CA LEU A 6 2.64 -6.29 2.15
C LEU A 6 2.93 -7.14 0.90
N ASP A 7 3.42 -8.37 1.10
CA ASP A 7 3.68 -9.34 0.05
C ASP A 7 2.41 -9.75 -0.72
N LYS A 8 1.23 -9.65 -0.10
CA LYS A 8 -0.07 -10.05 -0.67
C LYS A 8 -0.76 -8.97 -1.51
N MET A 9 -0.17 -7.79 -1.61
CA MET A 9 -0.69 -6.69 -2.43
C MET A 9 0.01 -6.60 -3.79
N GLY A 10 -0.76 -6.23 -4.82
CA GLY A 10 -0.24 -6.06 -6.17
C GLY A 10 0.22 -7.36 -6.81
N ILE A 11 -0.32 -8.51 -6.38
CA ILE A 11 0.08 -9.84 -6.88
C ILE A 11 -0.60 -10.20 -8.21
N ASP A 12 -1.59 -9.42 -8.64
CA ASP A 12 -2.33 -9.60 -9.87
C ASP A 12 -2.61 -8.25 -10.55
N ASN A 13 -3.08 -8.34 -11.80
CA ASN A 13 -3.55 -7.20 -12.60
C ASN A 13 -5.09 -7.05 -12.56
N SER A 14 -5.76 -7.70 -11.62
CA SER A 14 -7.22 -7.59 -11.51
C SER A 14 -7.60 -6.16 -11.13
N PRO A 15 -8.56 -5.53 -11.83
CA PRO A 15 -9.08 -4.23 -11.44
C PRO A 15 -9.87 -4.30 -10.12
N LEU A 16 -10.30 -5.50 -9.71
CA LEU A 16 -10.90 -5.72 -8.39
C LEU A 16 -9.81 -5.80 -7.34
N LEU A 17 -9.97 -5.03 -6.27
CA LEU A 17 -9.06 -5.11 -5.13
C LEU A 17 -9.23 -6.43 -4.38
N ASN A 18 -8.13 -7.03 -3.96
CA ASN A 18 -8.17 -8.11 -3.00
C ASN A 18 -8.37 -7.56 -1.57
N SER A 19 -8.57 -8.45 -0.59
CA SER A 19 -8.82 -8.06 0.80
C SER A 19 -7.68 -7.23 1.40
N TYR A 20 -6.43 -7.61 1.13
CA TYR A 20 -5.24 -6.94 1.66
C TYR A 20 -5.05 -5.55 1.07
N GLU A 21 -5.29 -5.40 -0.23
CA GLU A 21 -5.25 -4.10 -0.93
C GLU A 21 -6.34 -3.16 -0.41
N SER A 22 -7.53 -3.70 -0.16
CA SER A 22 -8.66 -2.94 0.40
C SER A 22 -8.35 -2.44 1.81
N GLU A 23 -7.85 -3.33 2.68
CA GLU A 23 -7.43 -2.99 4.04
C GLU A 23 -6.33 -1.92 4.04
N TYR A 24 -5.33 -2.08 3.17
CA TYR A 24 -4.25 -1.11 3.01
C TYR A 24 -4.78 0.28 2.63
N LEU A 25 -5.59 0.36 1.58
CA LEU A 25 -6.10 1.65 1.10
C LEU A 25 -7.04 2.30 2.13
N ASN A 26 -7.83 1.50 2.85
CA ASN A 26 -8.67 1.98 3.95
C ASN A 26 -7.82 2.59 5.08
N VAL A 27 -6.65 2.01 5.39
CA VAL A 27 -5.72 2.57 6.38
C VAL A 27 -5.06 3.84 5.86
N VAL A 28 -4.54 3.82 4.62
CA VAL A 28 -3.78 4.94 4.04
C VAL A 28 -4.66 6.17 3.85
N PHE A 29 -5.89 5.99 3.41
CA PHE A 29 -6.81 7.09 3.11
C PHE A 29 -7.85 7.31 4.22
N LYS A 30 -7.75 6.65 5.38
CA LYS A 30 -8.74 6.69 6.46
C LYS A 30 -9.32 8.08 6.72
N ASP A 31 -8.45 9.09 6.82
CA ASP A 31 -8.84 10.46 7.15
C ASP A 31 -9.42 11.23 5.94
N SER A 32 -9.19 10.75 4.73
CA SER A 32 -9.68 11.32 3.46
C SER A 32 -10.95 10.66 2.93
N LEU A 33 -11.31 9.48 3.45
CA LEU A 33 -12.37 8.64 2.86
C LEU A 33 -13.80 8.98 3.34
N ASN A 34 -13.98 9.77 4.40
CA ASN A 34 -15.30 10.07 4.97
C ASN A 34 -16.18 8.81 5.15
N GLY A 35 -15.58 7.69 5.56
CA GLY A 35 -16.28 6.41 5.74
C GLY A 35 -16.42 5.54 4.49
N PHE A 36 -15.82 5.93 3.36
CA PHE A 36 -15.71 5.06 2.19
C PHE A 36 -14.90 3.81 2.51
N ASP A 37 -15.37 2.66 2.02
CA ASP A 37 -14.73 1.36 2.18
C ASP A 37 -14.36 0.76 0.82
N PHE A 38 -13.08 0.43 0.68
CA PHE A 38 -12.50 -0.18 -0.52
C PHE A 38 -12.84 -1.66 -0.74
N HIS A 39 -13.41 -2.36 0.25
CA HIS A 39 -13.75 -3.77 0.08
C HIS A 39 -14.73 -4.02 -1.09
N GLY A 40 -14.36 -4.97 -1.94
CA GLY A 40 -15.15 -5.37 -3.11
C GLY A 40 -15.25 -4.29 -4.21
N LYS A 41 -14.44 -3.23 -4.14
CA LYS A 41 -14.44 -2.16 -5.14
C LYS A 41 -13.46 -2.47 -6.28
N LYS A 42 -13.84 -2.04 -7.48
CA LYS A 42 -12.94 -1.99 -8.63
C LYS A 42 -12.29 -0.61 -8.70
N ILE A 43 -10.98 -0.55 -8.87
CA ILE A 43 -10.22 0.70 -8.93
C ILE A 43 -9.34 0.71 -10.18
N GLY A 44 -9.34 1.85 -10.87
CA GLY A 44 -8.36 2.15 -11.90
C GLY A 44 -7.12 2.80 -11.29
N PHE A 45 -5.95 2.18 -11.48
CA PHE A 45 -4.67 2.80 -11.18
C PHE A 45 -4.21 3.58 -12.43
N ILE A 46 -4.22 4.91 -12.35
CA ILE A 46 -3.81 5.77 -13.47
C ILE A 46 -2.29 5.93 -13.41
N SER A 47 -1.60 5.28 -14.36
CA SER A 47 -0.17 5.37 -14.58
C SER A 47 0.12 5.28 -16.08
N SER A 48 1.25 5.81 -16.52
CA SER A 48 1.73 5.66 -17.88
C SER A 48 2.34 4.26 -18.08
N GLY A 49 1.50 3.22 -18.19
CA GLY A 49 1.95 1.87 -18.52
C GLY A 49 0.98 0.75 -18.14
N GLU A 50 1.22 -0.43 -18.70
CA GLU A 50 0.63 -1.68 -18.23
C GLU A 50 1.11 -2.01 -16.80
N ASN A 51 0.34 -2.79 -16.03
CA ASN A 51 0.67 -3.19 -14.64
C ASN A 51 0.70 -2.03 -13.62
N SER A 52 -0.09 -0.97 -13.85
CA SER A 52 -0.18 0.20 -12.97
C SER A 52 -0.51 -0.13 -11.50
N LYS A 53 -1.32 -1.16 -11.27
CA LYS A 53 -1.64 -1.70 -9.94
C LYS A 53 -0.41 -2.28 -9.25
N PHE A 54 0.29 -3.20 -9.93
CA PHE A 54 1.54 -3.79 -9.44
C PHE A 54 2.55 -2.69 -9.10
N LEU A 55 2.78 -1.76 -10.03
CA LEU A 55 3.73 -0.65 -9.85
C LEU A 55 3.40 0.21 -8.63
N TYR A 56 2.12 0.54 -8.44
CA TYR A 56 1.69 1.29 -7.26
C TYR A 56 2.06 0.56 -5.97
N PHE A 57 1.66 -0.72 -5.83
CA PHE A 57 1.91 -1.45 -4.58
C PHE A 57 3.39 -1.76 -4.37
N ASP A 58 4.17 -2.00 -5.42
CA ASP A 58 5.62 -2.16 -5.34
C ASP A 58 6.32 -0.90 -4.82
N MET A 59 5.92 0.28 -5.33
CA MET A 59 6.38 1.56 -4.80
C MET A 59 6.03 1.74 -3.32
N GLN A 60 4.82 1.36 -2.90
CA GLN A 60 4.42 1.46 -1.49
C GLN A 60 5.26 0.55 -0.58
N LYS A 61 5.61 -0.66 -1.02
CA LYS A 61 6.53 -1.56 -0.30
C LYS A 61 7.90 -0.89 -0.12
N SER A 62 8.43 -0.30 -1.18
CA SER A 62 9.73 0.41 -1.15
C SER A 62 9.72 1.63 -0.22
N ILE A 63 8.69 2.47 -0.29
CA ILE A 63 8.55 3.65 0.59
C ILE A 63 8.50 3.23 2.06
N PHE A 64 7.78 2.14 2.35
CA PHE A 64 7.67 1.63 3.71
C PHE A 64 9.02 1.13 4.26
N LEU A 65 9.80 0.41 3.46
CA LEU A 65 11.17 0.00 3.83
C LEU A 65 12.07 1.20 4.13
N ILE A 66 12.02 2.24 3.30
CA ILE A 66 12.79 3.48 3.51
C ILE A 66 12.40 4.14 4.84
N LYS A 67 11.11 4.22 5.17
CA LYS A 67 10.62 4.78 6.45
C LYS A 67 11.15 3.98 7.64
N ILE A 68 11.16 2.66 7.58
CA ILE A 68 11.71 1.81 8.65
C ILE A 68 13.19 2.07 8.85
N ILE A 69 13.98 2.07 7.76
CA ILE A 69 15.42 2.31 7.82
C ILE A 69 15.70 3.67 8.47
N PHE A 70 14.96 4.72 8.07
CA PHE A 70 15.10 6.04 8.64
C PHE A 70 14.80 6.08 10.15
N VAL A 71 13.72 5.43 10.60
CA VAL A 71 13.39 5.35 12.03
C VAL A 71 14.49 4.64 12.82
N ILE A 72 15.01 3.52 12.31
CA ILE A 72 16.12 2.80 12.93
C ILE A 72 17.37 3.69 13.00
N MET A 73 17.70 4.41 11.93
CA MET A 73 18.82 5.35 11.89
C MET A 73 18.71 6.42 13.00
N VAL A 74 17.53 7.05 13.12
CA VAL A 74 17.26 8.07 14.14
C VAL A 74 17.34 7.50 15.55
N LEU A 75 16.89 6.28 15.77
CA LEU A 75 16.96 5.62 17.08
C LEU A 75 18.40 5.30 17.47
N ILE A 76 19.21 4.78 16.55
CA ILE A 76 20.62 4.47 16.80
C ILE A 76 21.43 5.75 17.04
N SER A 77 21.14 6.85 16.33
CA SER A 77 21.82 8.14 16.54
C SER A 77 21.48 8.84 17.86
N LYS A 78 20.50 8.35 18.63
CA LYS A 78 20.11 8.90 19.95
C LYS A 78 20.72 8.13 21.13
N VAL A 79 21.47 7.05 20.87
CA VAL A 79 22.22 6.25 21.86
C VAL A 79 23.68 6.70 21.84
#